data_AF-J9F5Z2-F1
#
_entry.id   AF-J9F5Z2-F1
#
_cell.length_a   1.000
_cell.length_b   1.000
_cell.length_c   1.000
_cell.angle_alpha   90.00
_cell.angle_beta   90.00
_cell.angle_gamma   90.00
#
_symmetry.space_group_name_H-M   'P 1'
#
loop_
_entity.id
_entity.type
_entity.pdbx_description
1 polymer ?
#
loop_
_entity_poly.entity_id
_entity_poly.type
_entity_poly.pdbx_seq_one_letter_code
_entity_poly.pdbx_strand_id
1 'polypeptide(L)'
;MQFTGVLDELLAQGRDICFISNIDNTGATIDLRIAKLMVESDLEYIMECTEKTKVDRKGGTLIEINGYIMHLEMPQVPKDHINDFFSTDIFKIFNTNNIWVNLRAVKKNLLK
;
A
#
# COMPACT_ATOMS: atom_id res chain seq x y z
N MET A 1 5.79 1.77 15.18
CA MET A 1 5.32 0.48 15.74
C MET A 1 6.43 -0.31 16.44
N GLN A 2 7.59 -0.55 15.80
CA GLN A 2 8.70 -1.32 16.42
C GLN A 2 9.28 -0.63 17.66
N PHE A 3 9.78 0.60 17.53
CA PHE A 3 10.45 1.31 18.63
C PHE A 3 9.54 1.63 19.82
N THR A 4 8.23 1.70 19.60
CA THR A 4 7.25 2.00 20.65
C THR A 4 6.73 0.73 21.35
N GLY A 5 7.12 -0.48 20.91
CA GLY A 5 6.61 -1.75 21.44
C GLY A 5 5.19 -2.13 20.98
N VAL A 6 4.48 -1.23 20.30
CA VAL A 6 3.09 -1.43 19.85
C VAL A 6 2.95 -2.65 18.93
N LEU A 7 3.96 -2.93 18.10
CA LEU A 7 3.94 -4.12 17.25
C LEU A 7 3.84 -5.41 18.07
N ASP A 8 4.64 -5.51 19.13
CA ASP A 8 4.69 -6.70 19.99
C ASP A 8 3.41 -6.84 20.82
N GLU A 9 2.87 -5.72 21.30
CA GLU A 9 1.61 -5.70 22.04
C GLU A 9 0.44 -6.20 21.18
N LEU A 10 0.31 -5.69 19.95
CA LEU A 10 -0.76 -6.11 19.03
C LEU A 10 -0.65 -7.61 18.71
N LEU A 11 0.56 -8.11 18.44
CA LEU A 11 0.81 -9.53 18.17
C LEU A 11 0.51 -10.40 19.40
N ALA A 12 0.84 -9.94 20.61
CA ALA A 12 0.51 -10.66 21.85
C ALA A 12 -1.01 -10.77 22.10
N GLN A 13 -1.79 -9.81 21.58
CA GLN A 13 -3.26 -9.85 21.59
C GLN A 13 -3.85 -10.71 20.46
N GLY A 14 -3.03 -11.34 19.62
CA GLY A 14 -3.48 -12.12 18.46
C GLY A 14 -3.96 -11.27 17.29
N ARG A 15 -3.54 -9.99 17.20
CA ARG A 15 -3.86 -9.11 16.08
C ARG A 15 -2.77 -9.23 15.03
N ASP A 16 -3.05 -10.01 13.98
CA ASP A 16 -2.05 -10.31 12.95
C ASP A 16 -2.18 -9.43 11.70
N ILE A 17 -3.33 -8.82 11.45
CA ILE A 17 -3.59 -7.99 10.26
C ILE A 17 -3.82 -6.54 10.70
N CYS A 18 -3.17 -5.61 10.01
CA CYS A 18 -3.35 -4.18 10.21
C CYS A 18 -3.78 -3.51 8.91
N PHE A 19 -4.88 -2.77 8.98
CA PHE A 19 -5.32 -1.87 7.93
C PHE A 19 -4.82 -0.45 8.23
N ILE A 20 -4.18 0.18 7.25
CA ILE A 20 -3.58 1.50 7.33
C ILE A 20 -4.17 2.36 6.21
N SER A 21 -4.63 3.55 6.55
CA SER A 21 -5.16 4.51 5.58
C SER A 21 -4.81 5.94 5.97
N ASN A 22 -4.97 6.84 5.01
CA ASN A 22 -4.88 8.28 5.26
C ASN A 22 -6.09 8.77 6.06
N ILE A 23 -5.87 9.66 7.02
CA ILE A 23 -6.93 10.22 7.87
C ILE A 23 -7.89 11.12 7.09
N ASP A 24 -7.40 11.76 6.01
CA ASP A 24 -8.18 12.57 5.08
C ASP A 24 -8.94 11.73 4.04
N ASN A 25 -8.66 10.43 3.93
CA ASN A 25 -9.42 9.51 3.09
C ASN A 25 -10.66 9.00 3.84
N THR A 26 -11.75 9.76 3.82
CA THR A 26 -13.02 9.40 4.47
C THR A 26 -13.74 8.21 3.82
N GLY A 27 -13.29 7.77 2.63
CA GLY A 27 -13.78 6.56 1.96
C GLY A 27 -13.09 5.27 2.40
N ALA A 28 -11.97 5.37 3.13
CA ALA A 28 -11.24 4.22 3.64
C ALA A 28 -12.04 3.53 4.75
N THR A 29 -12.51 2.32 4.47
CA THR A 29 -13.26 1.50 5.42
C THR A 29 -12.76 0.06 5.38
N ILE A 30 -13.01 -0.70 6.45
CA ILE A 30 -12.61 -2.11 6.53
C ILE A 30 -13.51 -2.94 5.61
N ASP A 31 -12.93 -3.49 4.54
CA ASP A 31 -13.60 -4.48 3.70
C ASP A 31 -13.30 -5.90 4.19
N LEU A 32 -14.33 -6.60 4.68
CA LEU A 32 -14.20 -7.95 5.21
C LEU A 32 -13.75 -8.98 4.16
N ARG A 33 -13.94 -8.71 2.87
CA ARG A 33 -13.48 -9.59 1.78
C ARG A 33 -11.97 -9.56 1.66
N ILE A 34 -11.37 -8.36 1.77
CA ILE A 34 -9.91 -8.17 1.74
C ILE A 34 -9.31 -8.74 3.02
N ALA A 35 -9.92 -8.47 4.18
CA ALA A 35 -9.49 -9.06 5.44
C ALA A 35 -9.52 -10.59 5.38
N LYS A 36 -10.60 -11.18 4.84
CA LYS A 36 -10.73 -12.63 4.64
C LYS A 36 -9.64 -13.16 3.70
N LEU A 37 -9.37 -12.49 2.59
CA LEU A 37 -8.30 -12.87 1.67
C LEU A 37 -6.95 -12.92 2.39
N MET A 38 -6.62 -11.93 3.22
CA MET A 38 -5.37 -11.95 4.00
C MET A 38 -5.32 -13.08 5.03
N VAL A 39 -6.44 -13.45 5.65
CA VAL A 39 -6.48 -14.56 6.60
C VAL A 39 -6.32 -15.91 5.91
N GLU A 40 -6.92 -16.08 4.73
CA GLU A 40 -6.94 -17.35 4.00
C GLU A 40 -5.69 -17.56 3.11
N SER A 41 -4.86 -16.54 2.92
CA SER A 41 -3.66 -16.58 2.08
C SER A 41 -2.39 -16.26 2.87
N ASP A 42 -1.23 -16.55 2.30
CA ASP A 42 0.08 -16.18 2.87
C ASP A 42 0.54 -14.79 2.37
N LEU A 43 -0.41 -13.90 2.06
CA LEU A 43 -0.09 -12.55 1.58
C LEU A 43 0.42 -11.70 2.74
N GLU A 44 1.66 -11.22 2.62
CA GLU A 44 2.28 -10.35 3.61
C GLU A 44 1.81 -8.88 3.49
N TYR A 45 1.34 -8.49 2.30
CA TYR A 45 1.00 -7.10 1.94
C TYR A 45 -0.07 -7.05 0.85
N ILE A 46 -1.06 -6.17 1.01
CA ILE A 46 -2.05 -5.82 -0.03
C ILE A 46 -2.15 -4.29 -0.09
N MET A 47 -2.18 -3.76 -1.31
CA MET A 47 -2.47 -2.35 -1.58
C MET A 47 -3.74 -2.27 -2.42
N GLU A 48 -4.72 -1.48 -1.95
CA GLU A 48 -5.88 -1.17 -2.77
C GLU A 48 -5.48 -0.12 -3.82
N CYS A 49 -5.92 -0.33 -5.06
CA CYS A 49 -5.73 0.60 -6.14
C CYS A 49 -7.08 0.98 -6.74
N THR A 50 -7.14 2.17 -7.33
CA THR A 50 -8.28 2.64 -8.12
C THR A 50 -7.82 2.96 -9.53
N GLU A 51 -8.77 3.09 -10.47
CA GLU A 51 -8.48 3.64 -11.78
C GLU A 51 -7.99 5.10 -11.63
N LYS A 52 -6.92 5.43 -12.36
CA LYS A 52 -6.34 6.77 -12.37
C LYS A 52 -7.23 7.71 -13.17
N THR A 53 -7.52 8.86 -12.60
CA THR A 53 -8.28 9.93 -13.25
C THR A 53 -7.41 11.18 -13.45
N LYS A 54 -7.91 12.17 -14.20
CA LYS A 54 -7.18 13.42 -14.48
C LYS A 54 -6.95 14.29 -13.22
N VAL A 55 -7.68 14.04 -12.13
CA VAL A 55 -7.53 14.77 -10.87
C VAL A 55 -6.46 14.16 -9.96
N ASP A 56 -6.04 12.92 -10.22
CA ASP A 56 -5.05 12.18 -9.42
C ASP A 56 -3.61 12.59 -9.78
N ARG A 57 -3.28 13.82 -9.41
CA ARG A 57 -1.96 14.45 -9.66
C ARG A 57 -0.98 14.35 -8.50
N LYS A 58 -1.44 13.90 -7.32
CA LYS A 58 -0.60 13.77 -6.12
C LYS A 58 -0.77 12.38 -5.56
N GLY A 59 0.33 11.64 -5.46
CA GLY A 59 0.40 10.23 -5.07
C GLY A 59 1.10 9.40 -6.13
N GLY A 60 1.12 8.09 -5.93
CA GLY A 60 1.88 7.16 -6.76
C GLY A 60 1.05 6.17 -7.58
N THR A 61 1.76 5.47 -8.45
CA THR A 61 1.26 4.33 -9.22
C THR A 61 2.12 3.11 -8.91
N LEU A 62 1.60 1.92 -9.21
CA LEU A 62 2.42 0.72 -9.25
C LEU A 62 3.09 0.60 -10.63
N ILE A 63 4.36 0.22 -10.60
CA ILE A 63 5.16 -0.13 -11.77
C ILE A 63 5.84 -1.48 -11.53
N GLU A 64 6.27 -2.13 -12.60
CA GLU A 64 7.11 -3.32 -12.51
C GLU A 64 8.50 -3.00 -13.03
N ILE A 65 9.52 -3.35 -12.25
CA ILE A 65 10.92 -3.27 -12.65
C ILE A 65 11.56 -4.63 -12.38
N ASN A 66 12.06 -5.28 -13.43
CA ASN A 66 12.76 -6.57 -13.33
C ASN A 66 11.95 -7.66 -12.58
N GLY A 67 10.63 -7.72 -12.79
CA GLY A 67 9.74 -8.68 -12.12
C GLY A 67 9.35 -8.29 -10.69
N TYR A 68 9.77 -7.13 -10.19
CA TYR A 68 9.38 -6.61 -8.88
C TYR A 68 8.38 -5.48 -9.03
N ILE A 69 7.27 -5.58 -8.31
CA ILE A 69 6.31 -4.49 -8.19
C ILE A 69 6.90 -3.43 -7.27
N MET A 70 6.90 -2.19 -7.75
CA MET A 70 7.39 -1.02 -7.02
C MET A 70 6.34 0.08 -7.02
N HIS A 71 6.32 0.84 -5.93
CA HIS A 71 5.53 2.07 -5.85
C HIS A 71 6.36 3.23 -6.40
N LEU A 72 5.87 3.87 -7.46
CA LEU A 72 6.48 5.05 -8.06
C LEU A 72 5.71 6.30 -7.63
N GLU A 73 6.41 7.18 -6.92
CA GLU A 73 5.92 8.48 -6.47
C GLU A 73 6.47 9.62 -7.34
N MET A 74 5.72 10.73 -7.44
CA MET A 74 6.11 11.87 -8.27
C MET A 74 7.56 12.35 -8.05
N PRO A 75 8.08 12.49 -6.81
CA PRO A 75 9.46 12.95 -6.59
C PRO A 75 10.55 12.03 -7.15
N GLN A 76 10.22 10.77 -7.46
CA GLN A 76 11.14 9.81 -8.08
C GLN A 76 11.14 9.91 -9.61
N VAL A 77 10.20 10.64 -10.21
CA VAL A 77 10.05 10.79 -11.66
C VAL A 77 11.04 11.84 -12.19
N PRO A 78 11.86 11.50 -13.20
CA PRO A 78 12.71 12.49 -13.86
C PRO A 78 11.89 13.64 -14.44
N LYS A 79 12.43 14.86 -14.40
CA LYS A 79 11.70 16.07 -14.83
C LYS A 79 11.12 15.98 -16.24
N ASP A 80 11.84 15.33 -17.15
CA ASP A 80 11.45 15.20 -18.56
C ASP A 80 10.30 14.18 -18.77
N HIS A 81 9.99 13.36 -17.77
CA HIS A 81 8.95 12.31 -17.81
C HIS A 81 7.74 12.61 -16.92
N ILE A 82 7.64 13.83 -16.36
CA ILE A 82 6.53 14.22 -15.50
C ILE A 82 5.17 14.12 -16.23
N ASN A 83 5.13 14.47 -17.51
CA ASN A 83 3.89 14.39 -18.29
C ASN A 83 3.45 12.94 -18.51
N ASP A 84 4.40 12.02 -18.69
CA ASP A 84 4.12 10.59 -18.82
C ASP A 84 3.50 10.05 -17.53
N PHE A 85 4.02 10.48 -16.37
CA PHE A 85 3.49 10.10 -15.06
C PHE A 85 2.04 10.55 -14.81
N PHE A 86 1.64 11.70 -15.37
CA PHE A 86 0.26 12.18 -15.28
C PHE A 86 -0.66 11.60 -16.35
N SER A 87 -0.11 10.92 -17.36
CA SER A 87 -0.91 10.32 -18.43
C SER A 87 -1.69 9.11 -17.93
N THR A 88 -3.02 9.17 -18.07
CA THR A 88 -3.93 8.05 -17.83
C THR A 88 -3.82 6.96 -18.90
N ASP A 89 -3.19 7.26 -20.04
CA ASP A 89 -2.96 6.28 -21.11
C ASP A 89 -1.77 5.36 -20.79
N ILE A 90 -0.81 5.87 -20.01
CA ILE A 90 0.39 5.13 -19.59
C ILE A 90 0.14 4.44 -18.24
N PHE A 91 -0.24 5.21 -17.22
CA PHE A 91 -0.51 4.69 -15.89
C PHE A 91 -2.00 4.68 -15.64
N LYS A 92 -2.58 3.47 -15.56
CA LYS A 92 -4.03 3.28 -15.44
C LYS A 92 -4.52 3.14 -14.00
N ILE A 93 -3.61 2.84 -13.08
CA ILE A 93 -3.92 2.59 -11.68
C ILE A 93 -3.28 3.65 -10.79
N PHE A 94 -3.91 3.88 -9.66
CA PHE A 94 -3.48 4.85 -8.66
C PHE A 94 -3.60 4.23 -7.27
N ASN A 95 -2.56 4.42 -6.45
CA ASN A 95 -2.52 3.91 -5.08
C ASN A 95 -3.43 4.76 -4.18
N THR A 96 -4.41 4.14 -3.52
CA THR A 96 -5.32 4.84 -2.60
C THR A 96 -4.70 5.12 -1.23
N ASN A 97 -3.52 4.57 -0.97
CA ASN A 97 -2.85 4.48 0.32
C ASN A 97 -3.65 3.71 1.38
N ASN A 98 -4.63 2.90 0.96
CA ASN A 98 -5.27 1.89 1.78
C ASN A 98 -4.43 0.61 1.68
N ILE A 99 -3.74 0.30 2.76
CA ILE A 99 -2.75 -0.77 2.82
C ILE A 99 -3.13 -1.75 3.91
N TRP A 100 -3.02 -3.03 3.59
CA TRP A 100 -3.18 -4.12 4.54
C TRP A 100 -1.85 -4.85 4.71
N VAL A 101 -1.43 -5.07 5.95
CA VAL A 101 -0.16 -5.75 6.25
C VAL A 101 -0.35 -6.86 7.26
N ASN A 102 0.38 -7.95 7.06
CA ASN A 102 0.55 -8.99 8.07
C ASN A 102 1.65 -8.56 9.06
N LEU A 103 1.27 -8.30 10.31
CA LEU A 103 2.17 -7.82 11.35
C LEU A 103 3.27 -8.82 11.72
N ARG A 104 3.05 -10.13 11.52
CA ARG A 104 4.10 -11.14 11.70
C ARG A 104 5.17 -11.01 10.62
N ALA A 105 4.76 -10.79 9.38
CA ALA A 105 5.66 -10.53 8.27
C ALA A 105 6.43 -9.21 8.46
N VAL A 106 5.76 -8.15 8.94
CA VAL A 106 6.42 -6.89 9.31
C VAL A 106 7.50 -7.14 10.36
N LYS A 107 7.18 -7.84 11.45
CA LYS A 107 8.17 -8.17 12.50
C LYS A 107 9.35 -8.97 11.96
N LYS A 108 9.10 -9.99 11.14
CA LYS A 108 10.15 -10.81 10.50
C LYS A 108 11.08 -9.96 9.62
N ASN A 109 10.54 -9.04 8.83
CA ASN A 109 11.34 -8.22 7.91
C ASN A 109 12.13 -7.09 8.61
N LEU A 110 11.67 -6.61 9.77
CA LEU A 110 12.41 -5.62 10.59
C LEU A 110 13.56 -6.21 11.42
N LEU A 111 13.65 -7.54 11.50
CA LEU A 111 14.73 -8.26 12.19
C LEU A 111 15.82 -8.77 11.24
N LYS A 112 15.65 -8.57 9.93
CA LYS A 112 16.69 -8.80 8.93
C LYS A 112 17.66 -7.63 8.89
#